data_AF-A0AAN6JKY1-F1
#
_entry.id   AF-A0AAN6JKY1-F1
#
_cell.length_a   1.000
_cell.length_b   1.000
_cell.length_c   1.000
_cell.angle_alpha   90.00
_cell.angle_beta   90.00
_cell.angle_gamma   90.00
#
_symmetry.space_group_name_H-M   'P 1'
#
loop_
_entity.id
_entity.type
_entity.pdbx_description
1 polymer ?
#
loop_
_entity_poly.entity_id
_entity_poly.type
_entity_poly.pdbx_seq_one_letter_code
_entity_poly.pdbx_strand_id
1 'polypeptide(L)'
;MDAAAAKTAATAKDGSSSSSSSAERTLRVLTLNVWGLKYFSKVRTVRLRAIADRLGSVPATPLPAGFTAAATAASTAPQAQIQGQTHVTTAYEADADEEEGGAAVGASHRREDDDDDAYDLIALQEIWVESEDWKYMRSRCAERYPYSKFFYTAALGSGLAILSRFPIVSTHTQPYLLNGVPIYVSHGDWIAGKAFGSITINHPRLGLVDIYNTHTIAAGGEDGPEFKRAHRVAQAWELATKVRDSAERGRHTIVMGDINSTPPSLTIAVLRDVGGLQDAFLASHPSLPAHAVTLPSSSGDGPPDPHRALAELGVTCDSPLNTWTAGKALDSRARAGAGKRLDYVFWRGPNDPLSRPFGLMGGSLGGDGNGSGSLSGKGPVHHEPRGRLRCTHSAVVFTERLTHRPDISFSDHFGVSATFTILDDPSDDPAASTSGTGTGSPALGGANGSGSAVRKSTGAGLSPLNQRKRDDSRTLQTLSSALHALSGAAHAARQLQHTHYLFLFASLGAAILLVVLAGIVPTAGQGRTGSAIQGGVHALFVVLAVAAGFAGTTMLYSAFIGGEWEKRSLRTIMESIELELGLIKQRLNDAEARSGPSGEAGALSRSAGPEESLI
;
A
#
# COMPACT_ATOMS: atom_id res chain seq x y z
N MET A 1 77.77 9.33 -10.44
CA MET A 1 77.59 8.62 -9.14
C MET A 1 76.19 8.96 -8.64
N ASP A 2 75.14 8.58 -9.37
CA ASP A 2 74.70 7.22 -9.74
C ASP A 2 74.07 6.49 -8.55
N ALA A 3 73.05 5.64 -8.68
CA ALA A 3 71.99 5.45 -9.68
C ALA A 3 71.09 4.31 -9.15
N ALA A 4 69.85 4.19 -9.66
CA ALA A 4 68.94 3.04 -9.45
C ALA A 4 68.48 2.79 -7.98
N ALA A 5 67.21 2.53 -7.69
CA ALA A 5 66.34 1.60 -8.42
C ALA A 5 64.91 2.12 -8.60
N ALA A 6 64.33 1.77 -9.74
CA ALA A 6 62.92 1.98 -10.06
C ALA A 6 62.21 0.64 -10.25
N LYS A 7 60.87 0.68 -10.27
CA LYS A 7 59.94 -0.40 -10.63
C LYS A 7 59.75 -1.53 -9.61
N THR A 8 58.60 -1.49 -8.93
CA THR A 8 57.66 -2.62 -8.98
C THR A 8 56.23 -2.08 -8.85
N ALA A 9 55.55 -1.93 -9.99
CA ALA A 9 54.10 -1.85 -10.00
C ALA A 9 53.58 -3.29 -9.95
N ALA A 10 52.81 -3.65 -8.93
CA ALA A 10 52.14 -4.93 -8.81
C ALA A 10 50.66 -4.69 -8.61
N THR A 11 49.90 -5.00 -9.66
CA THR A 11 48.45 -5.06 -9.78
C THR A 11 47.70 -5.48 -8.50
N ALA A 12 47.13 -4.52 -7.78
CA ALA A 12 45.93 -4.77 -6.98
C ALA A 12 44.73 -4.78 -7.94
N LYS A 13 44.09 -5.94 -8.10
CA LYS A 13 42.98 -6.12 -9.03
C LYS A 13 41.70 -5.52 -8.43
N ASP A 14 40.96 -4.77 -9.24
CA ASP A 14 39.60 -4.34 -8.93
C ASP A 14 38.73 -5.55 -8.53
N GLY A 15 38.27 -5.54 -7.27
CA GLY A 15 37.24 -6.46 -6.76
C GLY A 15 36.12 -5.75 -5.96
N SER A 16 36.37 -4.52 -5.50
CA SER A 16 35.45 -3.76 -4.65
C SER A 16 34.55 -2.77 -5.41
N SER A 17 34.84 -2.49 -6.68
CA SER A 17 34.13 -1.46 -7.48
C SER A 17 32.89 -1.98 -8.21
N SER A 18 32.79 -3.30 -8.44
CA SER A 18 31.67 -3.91 -9.16
C SER A 18 30.40 -3.98 -8.31
N SER A 19 30.49 -4.45 -7.06
CA SER A 19 29.33 -4.65 -6.17
C SER A 19 28.65 -3.33 -5.81
N SER A 20 29.40 -2.28 -5.45
CA SER A 20 28.81 -0.95 -5.18
C SER A 20 28.12 -0.37 -6.42
N SER A 21 28.68 -0.56 -7.61
CA SER A 21 28.07 -0.08 -8.87
C SER A 21 26.78 -0.81 -9.25
N SER A 22 26.60 -2.05 -8.79
CA SER A 22 25.37 -2.83 -8.94
C SER A 22 24.30 -2.39 -7.94
N ALA A 23 24.69 -2.21 -6.66
CA ALA A 23 23.79 -1.78 -5.59
C ALA A 23 23.22 -0.36 -5.78
N GLU A 24 23.87 0.51 -6.56
CA GLU A 24 23.30 1.80 -6.96
C GLU A 24 22.30 1.72 -8.13
N ARG A 25 22.34 0.64 -8.92
CA ARG A 25 21.51 0.41 -10.11
C ARG A 25 20.25 -0.39 -9.82
N THR A 26 20.11 -0.91 -8.61
CA THR A 26 18.90 -1.56 -8.13
C THR A 26 18.28 -0.75 -7.00
N LEU A 27 16.97 -0.94 -6.81
CA LEU A 27 16.22 -0.40 -5.67
C LEU A 27 15.28 -1.50 -5.20
N ARG A 28 15.52 -2.05 -4.01
CA ARG A 28 14.73 -3.14 -3.42
C ARG A 28 13.82 -2.60 -2.34
N VAL A 29 12.54 -2.94 -2.43
CA VAL A 29 11.50 -2.44 -1.51
C VAL A 29 10.71 -3.60 -0.91
N LEU A 30 10.25 -3.43 0.32
CA LEU A 30 9.36 -4.36 1.03
C LEU A 30 8.13 -3.60 1.54
N THR A 31 6.95 -4.20 1.42
CA THR A 31 5.78 -3.84 2.23
C THR A 31 5.34 -5.00 3.10
N LEU A 32 4.94 -4.71 4.35
CA LEU A 32 4.48 -5.73 5.31
C LEU A 32 3.50 -5.14 6.34
N ASN A 33 2.25 -5.62 6.33
CA ASN A 33 1.36 -5.45 7.47
C ASN A 33 1.84 -6.37 8.61
N VAL A 34 2.21 -5.80 9.76
CA VAL A 34 2.82 -6.54 10.89
C VAL A 34 1.80 -6.99 11.95
N TRP A 35 0.52 -6.64 11.77
CA TRP A 35 -0.57 -6.91 12.71
C TRP A 35 -0.18 -6.55 14.16
N GLY A 36 0.10 -5.27 14.42
CA GLY A 36 0.69 -4.78 15.67
C GLY A 36 -0.28 -4.12 16.67
N LEU A 37 -1.59 -4.41 16.60
CA LEU A 37 -2.61 -3.90 17.52
C LEU A 37 -2.28 -4.26 18.99
N LYS A 38 -2.10 -3.24 19.84
CA LYS A 38 -1.59 -3.40 21.22
C LYS A 38 -2.31 -4.48 22.05
N TYR A 39 -3.65 -4.55 21.96
CA TYR A 39 -4.49 -5.43 22.79
C TYR A 39 -5.13 -6.60 22.04
N PHE A 40 -5.14 -6.60 20.70
CA PHE A 40 -5.78 -7.65 19.89
C PHE A 40 -4.78 -8.63 19.27
N SER A 41 -3.57 -8.15 18.96
CA SER A 41 -2.56 -8.96 18.29
C SER A 41 -1.95 -10.00 19.23
N LYS A 42 -2.22 -11.27 18.94
CA LYS A 42 -1.66 -12.40 19.69
C LYS A 42 -0.14 -12.44 19.51
N VAL A 43 0.56 -12.72 20.61
CA VAL A 43 2.03 -12.92 20.65
C VAL A 43 2.83 -11.70 20.10
N ARG A 44 2.23 -10.50 20.16
CA ARG A 44 2.68 -9.26 19.48
C ARG A 44 4.19 -8.99 19.60
N THR A 45 4.72 -8.87 20.81
CA THR A 45 6.12 -8.47 21.02
C THR A 45 7.12 -9.52 20.52
N VAL A 46 6.81 -10.82 20.59
CA VAL A 46 7.68 -11.87 20.02
C VAL A 46 7.69 -11.79 18.50
N ARG A 47 6.52 -11.60 17.86
CA ARG A 47 6.43 -11.43 16.40
C ARG A 47 7.16 -10.17 15.92
N LEU A 48 6.88 -9.01 16.53
CA LEU A 48 7.48 -7.74 16.12
C LEU A 48 9.01 -7.71 16.32
N ARG A 49 9.53 -8.36 17.38
CA ARG A 49 10.98 -8.55 17.54
C ARG A 49 11.55 -9.45 16.46
N ALA A 50 10.94 -10.60 16.19
CA ALA A 50 11.40 -11.51 15.13
C ALA A 50 11.38 -10.85 13.74
N ILE A 51 10.39 -9.99 13.43
CA ILE A 51 10.39 -9.16 12.21
C ILE A 51 11.58 -8.21 12.23
N ALA A 52 11.82 -7.48 13.32
CA ALA A 52 12.95 -6.56 13.43
C ALA A 52 14.31 -7.27 13.33
N ASP A 53 14.46 -8.48 13.89
CA ASP A 53 15.68 -9.27 13.80
C ASP A 53 15.90 -9.83 12.37
N ARG A 54 14.83 -10.24 11.68
CA ARG A 54 14.85 -10.65 10.26
C ARG A 54 15.27 -9.51 9.33
N LEU A 55 14.85 -8.28 9.63
CA LEU A 55 15.19 -7.07 8.86
C LEU A 55 16.55 -6.47 9.22
N GLY A 56 17.00 -6.65 10.47
CA GLY A 56 18.20 -6.00 11.02
C GLY A 56 19.52 -6.76 10.84
N SER A 57 19.57 -7.81 10.02
CA SER A 57 20.79 -8.47 9.49
C SER A 57 21.94 -8.74 10.49
N VAL A 58 21.64 -9.16 11.72
CA VAL A 58 22.65 -9.71 12.66
C VAL A 58 22.02 -10.96 13.30
N PRO A 59 22.74 -12.06 13.53
CA PRO A 59 22.17 -13.25 14.18
C PRO A 59 21.46 -12.87 15.47
N ALA A 60 20.23 -13.37 15.65
CA ALA A 60 19.33 -12.90 16.69
C ALA A 60 19.98 -12.98 18.09
N THR A 61 20.03 -11.85 18.78
CA THR A 61 20.36 -11.84 20.21
C THR A 61 19.34 -12.73 20.92
N PRO A 62 19.75 -13.81 21.61
CA PRO A 62 18.80 -14.72 22.23
C PRO A 62 17.90 -13.95 23.21
N LEU A 63 16.59 -14.20 23.12
CA LEU A 63 15.61 -13.57 24.01
C LEU A 63 16.02 -13.81 25.47
N PRO A 64 16.00 -12.78 26.35
CA PRO A 64 16.43 -12.94 27.73
C PRO A 64 15.72 -14.11 28.42
N ALA A 65 16.50 -14.98 29.06
CA ALA A 65 15.99 -16.11 29.83
C ALA A 65 15.06 -15.57 30.95
N GLY A 66 13.75 -15.86 30.84
CA GLY A 66 12.73 -15.29 31.71
C GLY A 66 11.31 -15.34 31.15
N PHE A 67 11.12 -15.53 29.84
CA PHE A 67 9.79 -15.72 29.22
C PHE A 67 9.41 -17.20 29.07
N THR A 68 9.34 -17.93 30.17
CA THR A 68 8.68 -19.25 30.23
C THR A 68 7.19 -19.11 30.54
N ALA A 69 6.37 -19.74 29.69
CA ALA A 69 4.93 -19.96 29.75
C ALA A 69 4.15 -19.49 31.01
N ALA A 70 3.17 -18.60 30.79
CA ALA A 70 2.04 -18.37 31.69
C ALA A 70 0.72 -18.59 30.92
N ALA A 71 0.30 -19.85 30.78
CA ALA A 71 -1.05 -20.25 30.37
C ALA A 71 -1.33 -21.69 30.82
N THR A 72 -2.61 -21.96 31.16
CA THR A 72 -3.22 -23.23 31.63
C THR A 72 -2.82 -23.70 33.04
N ALA A 73 -3.74 -24.13 33.92
CA ALA A 73 -5.21 -24.12 33.88
C ALA A 73 -5.82 -24.09 35.30
N ALA A 74 -7.14 -23.84 35.39
CA ALA A 74 -7.94 -24.10 36.59
C ALA A 74 -8.50 -25.54 36.59
N SER A 75 -8.91 -26.05 37.76
CA SER A 75 -9.25 -27.47 38.06
C SER A 75 -7.99 -28.37 38.13
N THR A 76 -7.81 -29.27 39.11
CA THR A 76 -8.79 -30.03 39.92
C THR A 76 -8.21 -30.35 41.33
N ALA A 77 -9.04 -30.82 42.26
CA ALA A 77 -8.62 -31.33 43.58
C ALA A 77 -9.24 -32.73 43.83
N PRO A 78 -8.79 -33.54 44.82
CA PRO A 78 -7.59 -33.43 45.67
C PRO A 78 -6.70 -34.71 45.73
N GLN A 79 -5.46 -34.52 46.21
CA GLN A 79 -4.62 -35.41 47.04
C GLN A 79 -4.58 -36.95 46.82
N ALA A 80 -3.37 -37.44 46.53
CA ALA A 80 -2.78 -38.60 47.22
C ALA A 80 -1.26 -38.38 47.39
N GLN A 81 -0.70 -38.73 48.55
CA GLN A 81 0.74 -38.67 48.83
C GLN A 81 1.45 -39.92 48.31
N ILE A 82 2.76 -39.84 48.05
CA ILE A 82 3.77 -40.79 48.58
C ILE A 82 5.18 -40.20 48.40
N GLN A 83 6.08 -40.62 49.29
CA GLN A 83 7.39 -40.03 49.59
C GLN A 83 8.50 -41.03 49.21
N GLY A 84 9.66 -40.56 48.71
CA GLY A 84 10.77 -41.47 48.38
C GLY A 84 12.03 -40.76 47.86
N GLN A 85 13.05 -40.63 48.71
CA GLN A 85 14.41 -40.18 48.36
C GLN A 85 15.36 -41.39 48.23
N THR A 86 16.30 -41.36 47.28
CA THR A 86 17.69 -41.90 47.27
C THR A 86 18.24 -41.70 45.84
N HIS A 87 19.30 -40.96 45.48
CA HIS A 87 20.65 -40.68 46.02
C HIS A 87 21.78 -41.59 45.47
N VAL A 88 22.43 -41.19 44.37
CA VAL A 88 23.79 -41.58 43.87
C VAL A 88 24.26 -40.41 42.95
N THR A 89 25.07 -39.42 43.38
CA THR A 89 26.55 -39.33 43.55
C THR A 89 27.42 -39.47 42.28
N THR A 90 28.12 -38.36 41.93
CA THR A 90 29.52 -38.24 41.41
C THR A 90 29.92 -38.94 40.09
N ALA A 91 30.77 -38.40 39.20
CA ALA A 91 31.54 -37.14 39.09
C ALA A 91 31.78 -36.87 37.57
N TYR A 92 32.68 -36.03 37.01
CA TYR A 92 33.88 -35.29 37.44
C TYR A 92 34.03 -33.98 36.63
N GLU A 93 35.13 -33.24 36.86
CA GLU A 93 35.60 -32.07 36.08
C GLU A 93 36.97 -32.36 35.42
N ALA A 94 37.46 -31.38 34.65
CA ALA A 94 38.79 -31.28 34.02
C ALA A 94 38.99 -32.12 32.72
N ASP A 95 39.81 -31.70 31.75
CA ASP A 95 40.85 -30.64 31.75
C ASP A 95 40.65 -29.58 30.64
N ALA A 96 41.42 -28.48 30.75
CA ALA A 96 41.57 -27.47 29.72
C ALA A 96 42.93 -27.60 29.04
N ASP A 97 42.96 -27.58 27.71
CA ASP A 97 44.17 -27.39 26.91
C ASP A 97 43.96 -26.24 25.93
N GLU A 98 44.99 -25.39 25.79
CA GLU A 98 45.01 -24.26 24.88
C GLU A 98 45.46 -24.71 23.48
N GLU A 99 44.66 -24.46 22.44
CA GLU A 99 45.15 -24.48 21.05
C GLU A 99 44.72 -23.20 20.32
N GLU A 100 45.70 -22.37 20.00
CA GLU A 100 45.53 -21.07 19.33
C GLU A 100 45.75 -21.21 17.81
N GLY A 101 44.78 -20.75 17.01
CA GLY A 101 44.97 -20.45 15.58
C GLY A 101 44.19 -21.33 14.60
N GLY A 102 43.28 -20.72 13.82
CA GLY A 102 42.73 -21.39 12.63
C GLY A 102 41.30 -21.05 12.15
N ALA A 103 40.68 -19.92 12.53
CA ALA A 103 39.26 -19.68 12.19
C ALA A 103 38.92 -18.26 11.65
N ALA A 104 39.81 -17.62 10.88
CA ALA A 104 39.61 -16.25 10.37
C ALA A 104 39.17 -16.12 8.90
N VAL A 105 39.17 -17.21 8.12
CA VAL A 105 38.99 -17.15 6.64
C VAL A 105 37.55 -17.48 6.19
N GLY A 106 36.73 -18.10 7.03
CA GLY A 106 35.34 -18.48 6.69
C GLY A 106 34.25 -17.43 6.98
N ALA A 107 34.60 -16.31 7.63
CA ALA A 107 33.63 -15.32 8.12
C ALA A 107 33.48 -14.07 7.23
N SER A 108 34.43 -13.82 6.31
CA SER A 108 34.33 -12.76 5.31
C SER A 108 33.40 -13.18 4.17
N HIS A 109 33.59 -14.38 3.62
CA HIS A 109 32.86 -14.86 2.44
C HIS A 109 31.35 -15.01 2.67
N ARG A 110 30.90 -15.22 3.92
CA ARG A 110 29.47 -15.34 4.25
C ARG A 110 28.76 -13.97 4.40
N ARG A 111 29.51 -12.87 4.59
CA ARG A 111 28.92 -11.53 4.72
C ARG A 111 28.50 -10.92 3.39
N GLU A 112 29.12 -11.35 2.29
CA GLU A 112 28.82 -10.83 0.95
C GLU A 112 27.54 -11.46 0.40
N ASP A 113 27.33 -12.77 0.61
CA ASP A 113 26.10 -13.48 0.21
C ASP A 113 24.85 -13.03 1.03
N ASP A 114 25.02 -12.71 2.32
CA ASP A 114 23.91 -12.28 3.20
C ASP A 114 23.35 -10.87 2.87
N ASP A 115 24.07 -10.06 2.07
CA ASP A 115 23.68 -8.67 1.76
C ASP A 115 22.81 -8.56 0.49
N ASP A 116 22.86 -9.57 -0.39
CA ASP A 116 22.10 -9.65 -1.65
C ASP A 116 20.59 -9.86 -1.42
N ASP A 117 20.16 -10.26 -0.21
CA ASP A 117 18.75 -10.48 0.16
C ASP A 117 18.09 -9.28 0.86
N ALA A 118 18.80 -8.15 0.94
CA ALA A 118 18.35 -6.94 1.60
C ALA A 118 17.39 -6.03 0.83
N TYR A 119 16.63 -5.24 1.58
CA TYR A 119 15.83 -4.11 1.06
C TYR A 119 16.55 -2.78 1.32
N ASP A 120 16.27 -1.76 0.51
CA ASP A 120 16.68 -0.37 0.75
C ASP A 120 15.58 0.47 1.43
N LEU A 121 14.32 0.06 1.22
CA LEU A 121 13.13 0.73 1.74
C LEU A 121 12.14 -0.31 2.26
N ILE A 122 11.59 -0.09 3.45
CA ILE A 122 10.58 -0.97 4.04
C ILE A 122 9.39 -0.11 4.49
N ALA A 123 8.20 -0.41 3.99
CA ALA A 123 6.92 0.16 4.42
C ALA A 123 6.19 -0.83 5.33
N LEU A 124 5.86 -0.39 6.54
CA LEU A 124 5.19 -1.20 7.56
C LEU A 124 3.78 -0.67 7.82
N GLN A 125 2.80 -1.56 7.89
CA GLN A 125 1.41 -1.26 8.28
C GLN A 125 1.07 -1.93 9.61
N GLU A 126 0.11 -1.38 10.34
CA GLU A 126 -0.32 -1.82 11.67
C GLU A 126 0.68 -1.72 12.82
N ILE A 127 1.69 -0.85 12.71
CA ILE A 127 2.51 -0.47 13.86
C ILE A 127 1.88 0.73 14.58
N TRP A 128 0.82 0.47 15.34
CA TRP A 128 -0.18 1.46 15.78
C TRP A 128 0.35 2.54 16.75
N VAL A 129 1.11 2.14 17.76
CA VAL A 129 1.64 3.05 18.77
C VAL A 129 3.13 3.25 18.51
N GLU A 130 3.71 4.38 18.91
CA GLU A 130 5.15 4.50 19.16
C GLU A 130 5.54 3.67 20.41
N SER A 131 5.18 2.38 20.39
CA SER A 131 5.44 1.45 21.47
C SER A 131 6.93 1.13 21.53
N GLU A 132 7.30 0.47 22.63
CA GLU A 132 8.60 -0.19 22.75
C GLU A 132 8.87 -1.16 21.58
N ASP A 133 7.83 -1.66 20.87
CA ASP A 133 8.01 -2.50 19.68
C ASP A 133 8.55 -1.69 18.47
N TRP A 134 8.06 -0.45 18.21
CA TRP A 134 8.64 0.42 17.16
C TRP A 134 10.02 0.94 17.54
N LYS A 135 10.21 1.35 18.80
CA LYS A 135 11.53 1.81 19.28
C LYS A 135 12.57 0.70 19.16
N TYR A 136 12.22 -0.52 19.59
CA TYR A 136 13.05 -1.71 19.38
C TYR A 136 13.34 -1.91 17.90
N MET A 137 12.31 -1.98 17.04
CA MET A 137 12.49 -2.21 15.60
C MET A 137 13.39 -1.18 14.94
N ARG A 138 13.18 0.11 15.20
CA ARG A 138 14.04 1.21 14.74
C ARG A 138 15.47 1.02 15.21
N SER A 139 15.69 0.75 16.51
CA SER A 139 17.05 0.57 17.06
C SER A 139 17.77 -0.65 16.49
N ARG A 140 17.04 -1.77 16.36
CA ARG A 140 17.55 -3.05 15.86
C ARG A 140 17.90 -2.99 14.38
N CYS A 141 17.18 -2.17 13.61
CA CYS A 141 17.38 -1.96 12.19
C CYS A 141 18.32 -0.77 11.87
N ALA A 142 18.78 -0.01 12.87
CA ALA A 142 19.41 1.30 12.65
C ALA A 142 20.74 1.27 11.87
N GLU A 143 21.52 0.20 12.00
CA GLU A 143 22.78 0.01 11.26
C GLU A 143 22.55 -0.04 9.75
N ARG A 144 21.47 -0.72 9.33
CA ARG A 144 21.08 -0.90 7.93
C ARG A 144 20.16 0.20 7.40
N TYR A 145 19.28 0.70 8.27
CA TYR A 145 18.24 1.68 7.98
C TYR A 145 18.36 2.88 8.93
N PRO A 146 19.40 3.72 8.77
CA PRO A 146 19.63 4.86 9.67
C PRO A 146 18.51 5.90 9.61
N TYR A 147 17.78 5.97 8.50
CA TYR A 147 16.65 6.87 8.32
C TYR A 147 15.33 6.12 8.55
N SER A 148 14.43 6.72 9.32
CA SER A 148 13.14 6.11 9.65
C SER A 148 12.08 7.17 9.92
N LYS A 149 10.82 6.85 9.62
CA LYS A 149 9.69 7.74 9.83
C LYS A 149 8.48 6.96 10.35
N PHE A 150 8.03 7.31 11.55
CA PHE A 150 6.71 6.94 12.07
C PHE A 150 5.69 8.04 11.75
N PHE A 151 4.46 7.65 11.39
CA PHE A 151 3.40 8.57 10.97
C PHE A 151 2.27 8.68 12.01
N TYR A 152 2.23 9.82 12.70
CA TYR A 152 1.23 10.14 13.70
C TYR A 152 -0.06 10.69 13.05
N THR A 153 -1.19 10.02 13.27
CA THR A 153 -2.54 10.48 12.89
C THR A 153 -3.57 10.05 13.95
N ALA A 154 -4.70 10.77 14.01
CA ALA A 154 -5.85 10.44 14.85
C ALA A 154 -5.49 10.14 16.33
N ALA A 155 -6.35 9.41 17.05
CA ALA A 155 -6.17 9.08 18.46
C ALA A 155 -5.28 7.84 18.70
N LEU A 156 -5.19 6.92 17.73
CA LEU A 156 -4.48 5.64 17.85
C LEU A 156 -3.32 5.46 16.86
N GLY A 157 -2.93 6.51 16.12
CA GLY A 157 -1.96 6.42 15.02
C GLY A 157 -2.61 5.99 13.70
N SER A 158 -1.82 6.07 12.62
CA SER A 158 -2.16 5.50 11.31
C SER A 158 -1.75 4.02 11.17
N GLY A 159 -0.93 3.53 12.11
CA GLY A 159 -0.26 2.24 11.97
C GLY A 159 0.88 2.22 10.96
N LEU A 160 1.30 3.37 10.42
CA LEU A 160 2.28 3.43 9.33
C LEU A 160 3.67 3.82 9.81
N ALA A 161 4.68 3.09 9.34
CA ALA A 161 6.09 3.48 9.45
C ALA A 161 6.88 3.15 8.19
N ILE A 162 8.01 3.83 7.98
CA ILE A 162 8.99 3.51 6.94
C ILE A 162 10.39 3.42 7.56
N LEU A 163 11.16 2.43 7.14
CA LEU A 163 12.62 2.33 7.33
C LEU A 163 13.30 2.58 5.96
N SER A 164 14.42 3.29 5.95
CA SER A 164 15.13 3.68 4.73
C SER A 164 16.65 3.69 4.91
N ARG A 165 17.33 3.12 3.92
CA ARG A 165 18.78 3.24 3.70
C ARG A 165 19.17 4.66 3.25
N PHE A 166 18.27 5.34 2.52
CA PHE A 166 18.53 6.63 1.89
C PHE A 166 18.06 7.82 2.75
N PRO A 167 18.73 8.99 2.68
CA PRO A 167 18.35 10.18 3.44
C PRO A 167 16.92 10.64 3.12
N ILE A 168 16.11 10.81 4.18
CA ILE A 168 14.77 11.39 4.10
C ILE A 168 14.88 12.93 4.10
N VAL A 169 14.46 13.58 3.02
CA VAL A 169 14.53 15.05 2.85
C VAL A 169 13.19 15.76 3.02
N SER A 170 12.07 15.03 2.98
CA SER A 170 10.74 15.56 3.27
C SER A 170 9.81 14.45 3.76
N THR A 171 8.77 14.81 4.51
CA THR A 171 7.73 13.87 4.94
C THR A 171 6.35 14.51 4.86
N HIS A 172 5.32 13.74 4.52
CA HIS A 172 3.94 14.16 4.51
C HIS A 172 3.03 13.06 5.07
N THR A 173 1.84 13.41 5.53
CA THR A 173 0.86 12.46 6.06
C THR A 173 -0.54 13.03 5.87
N GLN A 174 -1.46 12.23 5.37
CA GLN A 174 -2.85 12.59 5.16
C GLN A 174 -3.73 11.46 5.68
N PRO A 175 -4.43 11.66 6.81
CA PRO A 175 -5.58 10.83 7.17
C PRO A 175 -6.63 10.97 6.05
N TYR A 176 -7.21 9.85 5.62
CA TYR A 176 -8.25 9.88 4.61
C TYR A 176 -9.55 10.50 5.15
N LEU A 177 -10.34 11.11 4.26
CA LEU A 177 -11.60 11.76 4.66
C LEU A 177 -12.71 10.79 5.06
N LEU A 178 -12.61 9.52 4.63
CA LEU A 178 -13.65 8.49 4.81
C LEU A 178 -13.09 7.21 5.46
N ASN A 179 -12.97 7.22 6.78
CA ASN A 179 -12.40 6.13 7.59
C ASN A 179 -13.42 5.23 8.28
N GLY A 180 -14.51 4.88 7.58
CA GLY A 180 -15.55 4.02 8.13
C GLY A 180 -16.54 4.77 9.02
N VAL A 181 -17.60 4.09 9.45
CA VAL A 181 -18.76 4.74 10.06
C VAL A 181 -18.72 4.64 11.59
N PRO A 182 -18.68 5.78 12.32
CA PRO A 182 -19.65 6.01 13.38
C PRO A 182 -19.86 4.89 14.40
N ILE A 183 -20.99 4.23 14.20
CA ILE A 183 -21.62 3.25 15.08
C ILE A 183 -20.94 1.87 15.07
N TYR A 184 -20.13 1.57 14.06
CA TYR A 184 -19.50 0.25 13.90
C TYR A 184 -18.19 0.13 14.67
N VAL A 185 -18.26 0.28 15.99
CA VAL A 185 -17.12 0.15 16.92
C VAL A 185 -16.36 -1.18 16.72
N SER A 186 -17.08 -2.25 16.38
CA SER A 186 -16.52 -3.58 16.07
C SER A 186 -15.62 -3.63 14.82
N HIS A 187 -15.72 -2.65 13.92
CA HIS A 187 -14.89 -2.60 12.72
C HIS A 187 -13.53 -1.92 12.95
N GLY A 188 -13.36 -1.19 14.06
CA GLY A 188 -12.08 -0.59 14.50
C GLY A 188 -11.54 0.58 13.65
N ASP A 189 -11.72 0.52 12.33
CA ASP A 189 -11.13 1.41 11.32
C ASP A 189 -11.51 2.90 11.45
N TRP A 190 -12.59 3.24 12.18
CA TRP A 190 -12.92 4.63 12.48
C TRP A 190 -12.05 5.23 13.59
N ILE A 191 -11.60 4.41 14.54
CA ILE A 191 -10.74 4.83 15.66
C ILE A 191 -9.27 4.78 15.24
N ALA A 192 -8.93 3.78 14.43
CA ALA A 192 -7.65 3.60 13.77
C ALA A 192 -7.55 4.48 12.51
N GLY A 193 -6.97 5.68 12.63
CA GLY A 193 -7.02 6.72 11.60
C GLY A 193 -6.26 6.39 10.31
N LYS A 194 -6.85 5.55 9.45
CA LYS A 194 -6.35 5.13 8.14
C LYS A 194 -5.91 6.34 7.32
N ALA A 195 -4.78 6.18 6.65
CA ALA A 195 -4.04 7.28 6.06
C ALA A 195 -3.13 6.76 4.94
N PHE A 196 -2.52 7.70 4.23
CA PHE A 196 -1.19 7.47 3.68
C PHE A 196 -0.16 8.39 4.36
N GLY A 197 1.03 7.84 4.58
CA GLY A 197 2.24 8.60 4.91
C GLY A 197 3.19 8.55 3.71
N SER A 198 3.94 9.62 3.48
CA SER A 198 5.00 9.60 2.48
C SER A 198 6.29 10.26 2.95
N ILE A 199 7.39 9.81 2.35
CA ILE A 199 8.71 10.41 2.46
C ILE A 199 9.21 10.78 1.07
N THR A 200 9.97 11.86 0.95
CA THR A 200 10.86 12.06 -0.20
C THR A 200 12.24 11.62 0.24
N ILE A 201 12.86 10.69 -0.50
CA ILE A 201 14.26 10.30 -0.30
C ILE A 201 15.16 10.99 -1.33
N ASN A 202 16.44 11.17 -1.00
CA ASN A 202 17.48 11.52 -1.95
C ASN A 202 18.27 10.27 -2.36
N HIS A 203 17.97 9.74 -3.55
CA HIS A 203 18.63 8.56 -4.12
C HIS A 203 19.80 9.00 -5.02
N PRO A 204 21.00 8.39 -4.92
CA PRO A 204 22.20 8.85 -5.63
C PRO A 204 22.02 8.92 -7.17
N ARG A 205 21.26 7.99 -7.77
CA ARG A 205 21.01 7.97 -9.23
C ARG A 205 19.69 8.54 -9.72
N LEU A 206 18.67 8.60 -8.86
CA LEU A 206 17.31 9.01 -9.25
C LEU A 206 16.98 10.44 -8.83
N GLY A 207 17.84 11.04 -8.00
CA GLY A 207 17.55 12.25 -7.26
C GLY A 207 16.38 12.02 -6.29
N LEU A 208 15.38 12.89 -6.36
CA LEU A 208 14.23 12.85 -5.44
C LEU A 208 13.19 11.80 -5.87
N VAL A 209 12.95 10.83 -5.00
CA VAL A 209 11.91 9.80 -5.16
C VAL A 209 10.89 9.95 -4.03
N ASP A 210 9.60 10.00 -4.37
CA ASP A 210 8.51 10.04 -3.39
C ASP A 210 8.03 8.61 -3.09
N ILE A 211 8.14 8.17 -1.83
CA ILE A 211 7.76 6.84 -1.36
C ILE A 211 6.51 6.98 -0.48
N TYR A 212 5.43 6.30 -0.85
CA TYR A 212 4.16 6.27 -0.13
C TYR A 212 3.99 4.93 0.59
N ASN A 213 3.58 4.99 1.85
CA ASN A 213 3.06 3.88 2.62
C ASN A 213 1.58 4.16 2.93
N THR A 214 0.68 3.22 2.69
CA THR A 214 -0.75 3.35 2.99
C THR A 214 -1.32 2.12 3.69
N HIS A 215 -2.41 2.31 4.42
CA HIS A 215 -3.30 1.27 4.87
C HIS A 215 -4.73 1.79 4.72
N THR A 216 -5.49 1.20 3.81
CA THR A 216 -6.91 1.56 3.53
C THR A 216 -7.88 0.84 4.49
N ILE A 217 -9.18 1.13 4.36
CA ILE A 217 -10.23 0.50 5.17
C ILE A 217 -10.47 -0.96 4.75
N ALA A 218 -10.58 -1.88 5.71
CA ALA A 218 -10.85 -3.30 5.46
C ALA A 218 -12.34 -3.55 5.15
N ALA A 219 -13.23 -2.75 5.76
CA ALA A 219 -14.67 -2.86 5.61
C ALA A 219 -15.17 -2.71 4.16
N GLY A 220 -16.19 -3.50 3.79
CA GLY A 220 -16.89 -3.42 2.49
C GLY A 220 -16.98 -4.75 1.74
N GLY A 221 -16.00 -5.64 1.94
CA GLY A 221 -15.91 -6.95 1.26
C GLY A 221 -15.57 -6.85 -0.24
N GLU A 222 -15.17 -7.97 -0.83
CA GLU A 222 -14.62 -8.02 -2.21
C GLU A 222 -15.66 -8.17 -3.32
N ASP A 223 -16.90 -8.54 -2.96
CA ASP A 223 -18.00 -8.88 -3.87
C ASP A 223 -19.26 -8.02 -3.60
N GLY A 224 -20.27 -8.12 -4.47
CA GLY A 224 -21.52 -7.37 -4.34
C GLY A 224 -21.42 -5.90 -4.80
N PRO A 225 -22.37 -5.02 -4.41
CA PRO A 225 -22.45 -3.65 -4.94
C PRO A 225 -21.26 -2.75 -4.55
N GLU A 226 -20.70 -2.01 -5.52
CA GLU A 226 -19.52 -1.14 -5.32
C GLU A 226 -19.69 -0.05 -4.26
N PHE A 227 -20.92 0.41 -3.99
CA PHE A 227 -21.13 1.43 -2.95
C PHE A 227 -20.68 0.96 -1.56
N LYS A 228 -20.62 -0.35 -1.30
CA LYS A 228 -20.07 -0.91 -0.05
C LYS A 228 -18.55 -0.71 0.08
N ARG A 229 -17.84 -0.50 -1.04
CA ARG A 229 -16.40 -0.20 -1.13
C ARG A 229 -16.13 1.29 -1.38
N ALA A 230 -17.14 2.15 -1.37
CA ALA A 230 -17.01 3.57 -1.70
C ALA A 230 -15.95 4.31 -0.86
N HIS A 231 -15.75 3.89 0.39
CA HIS A 231 -14.64 4.38 1.21
C HIS A 231 -13.27 4.06 0.60
N ARG A 232 -12.98 2.80 0.24
CA ARG A 232 -11.73 2.43 -0.46
C ARG A 232 -11.57 3.16 -1.79
N VAL A 233 -12.66 3.39 -2.52
CA VAL A 233 -12.65 4.17 -3.77
C VAL A 233 -12.25 5.64 -3.52
N ALA A 234 -12.79 6.28 -2.47
CA ALA A 234 -12.38 7.64 -2.07
C ALA A 234 -10.92 7.68 -1.60
N GLN A 235 -10.48 6.72 -0.79
CA GLN A 235 -9.10 6.60 -0.32
C GLN A 235 -8.12 6.39 -1.48
N ALA A 236 -8.51 5.61 -2.50
CA ALA A 236 -7.74 5.45 -3.73
C ALA A 236 -7.69 6.75 -4.56
N TRP A 237 -8.78 7.53 -4.63
CA TRP A 237 -8.79 8.83 -5.28
C TRP A 237 -7.82 9.81 -4.60
N GLU A 238 -7.91 9.98 -3.28
CA GLU A 238 -7.01 10.86 -2.51
C GLU A 238 -5.53 10.51 -2.72
N LEU A 239 -5.19 9.21 -2.68
CA LEU A 239 -3.82 8.73 -2.90
C LEU A 239 -3.37 8.89 -4.35
N ALA A 240 -4.23 8.55 -5.32
CA ALA A 240 -3.94 8.69 -6.75
C ALA A 240 -3.66 10.14 -7.16
N THR A 241 -4.43 11.09 -6.64
CA THR A 241 -4.18 12.53 -6.84
C THR A 241 -2.79 12.91 -6.32
N LYS A 242 -2.43 12.50 -5.08
CA LYS A 242 -1.12 12.83 -4.50
C LYS A 242 0.06 12.23 -5.26
N VAL A 243 -0.11 11.01 -5.76
CA VAL A 243 0.85 10.32 -6.62
C VAL A 243 1.02 11.06 -7.95
N ARG A 244 -0.07 11.54 -8.56
CA ARG A 244 -0.02 12.38 -9.76
C ARG A 244 0.74 13.69 -9.52
N ASP A 245 0.48 14.41 -8.43
CA ASP A 245 1.23 15.63 -8.07
C ASP A 245 2.74 15.34 -7.97
N SER A 246 3.12 14.13 -7.55
CA SER A 246 4.51 13.71 -7.38
C SER A 246 5.21 13.48 -8.72
N ALA A 247 4.52 12.85 -9.67
CA ALA A 247 5.00 12.71 -11.03
C ALA A 247 5.07 14.05 -11.79
N GLU A 248 4.13 14.97 -11.54
CA GLU A 248 4.13 16.34 -12.09
C GLU A 248 5.32 17.17 -11.58
N ARG A 249 5.74 16.97 -10.32
CA ARG A 249 6.99 17.51 -9.77
C ARG A 249 8.26 16.89 -10.38
N GLY A 250 8.14 15.96 -11.34
CA GLY A 250 9.28 15.32 -12.00
C GLY A 250 10.01 14.32 -11.12
N ARG A 251 9.28 13.62 -10.23
CA ARG A 251 9.81 12.58 -9.33
C ARG A 251 9.30 11.20 -9.71
N HIS A 252 10.14 10.18 -9.52
CA HIS A 252 9.66 8.80 -9.44
C HIS A 252 8.79 8.63 -8.20
N THR A 253 7.77 7.78 -8.30
CA THR A 253 6.87 7.49 -7.19
C THR A 253 6.72 6.00 -6.99
N ILE A 254 6.88 5.52 -5.76
CA ILE A 254 6.59 4.14 -5.35
C ILE A 254 5.51 4.18 -4.28
N VAL A 255 4.49 3.35 -4.40
CA VAL A 255 3.37 3.22 -3.47
C VAL A 255 3.35 1.81 -2.92
N MET A 256 3.38 1.69 -1.61
CA MET A 256 3.42 0.43 -0.88
C MET A 256 2.29 0.39 0.14
N GLY A 257 1.74 -0.80 0.38
CA GLY A 257 0.88 -1.02 1.53
C GLY A 257 -0.20 -2.07 1.36
N ASP A 258 -0.99 -2.21 2.43
CA ASP A 258 -2.22 -2.98 2.45
C ASP A 258 -3.36 -2.12 1.87
N ILE A 259 -3.79 -2.49 0.67
CA ILE A 259 -4.83 -1.78 -0.08
C ILE A 259 -6.22 -2.35 0.23
N ASN A 260 -6.31 -3.45 1.00
CA ASN A 260 -7.55 -4.15 1.39
C ASN A 260 -8.51 -4.41 0.21
N SER A 261 -7.99 -4.51 -1.02
CA SER A 261 -8.80 -4.53 -2.23
C SER A 261 -8.09 -5.34 -3.31
N THR A 262 -8.75 -6.40 -3.79
CA THR A 262 -8.19 -7.36 -4.76
C THR A 262 -8.04 -6.79 -6.19
N PRO A 263 -7.27 -7.44 -7.10
CA PRO A 263 -6.93 -6.92 -8.44
C PRO A 263 -8.09 -6.48 -9.37
N PRO A 264 -9.31 -7.07 -9.35
CA PRO A 264 -10.41 -6.60 -10.18
C PRO A 264 -11.17 -5.40 -9.59
N SER A 265 -10.85 -4.95 -8.38
CA SER A 265 -11.63 -3.91 -7.70
C SER A 265 -11.47 -2.52 -8.31
N LEU A 266 -12.52 -1.71 -8.18
CA LEU A 266 -12.54 -0.31 -8.62
C LEU A 266 -11.46 0.54 -7.93
N THR A 267 -11.09 0.21 -6.68
CA THR A 267 -9.95 0.76 -5.94
C THR A 267 -8.64 0.66 -6.75
N ILE A 268 -8.31 -0.52 -7.25
CA ILE A 268 -7.10 -0.75 -8.04
C ILE A 268 -7.19 -0.05 -9.41
N ALA A 269 -8.38 -0.01 -10.01
CA ALA A 269 -8.60 0.74 -11.25
C ALA A 269 -8.35 2.24 -11.06
N VAL A 270 -8.81 2.86 -9.96
CA VAL A 270 -8.55 4.29 -9.66
C VAL A 270 -7.06 4.55 -9.47
N LEU A 271 -6.36 3.73 -8.67
CA LEU A 271 -4.91 3.86 -8.47
C LEU A 271 -4.13 3.77 -9.79
N ARG A 272 -4.50 2.83 -10.65
CA ARG A 272 -3.89 2.62 -11.98
C ARG A 272 -4.20 3.76 -12.96
N ASP A 273 -5.47 4.09 -13.15
CA ASP A 273 -5.93 4.95 -14.25
C ASP A 273 -5.80 6.44 -13.89
N VAL A 274 -6.14 6.85 -12.67
CA VAL A 274 -5.95 8.24 -12.19
C VAL A 274 -4.52 8.46 -11.71
N GLY A 275 -4.00 7.51 -10.93
CA GLY A 275 -2.67 7.61 -10.33
C GLY A 275 -1.54 7.30 -11.31
N GLY A 276 -1.82 6.74 -12.48
CA GLY A 276 -0.82 6.34 -13.47
C GLY A 276 0.11 5.21 -12.99
N LEU A 277 -0.36 4.41 -12.02
CA LEU A 277 0.44 3.40 -11.32
C LEU A 277 0.49 2.06 -12.06
N GLN A 278 1.68 1.45 -12.07
CA GLN A 278 1.93 0.09 -12.55
C GLN A 278 2.11 -0.86 -11.36
N ASP A 279 1.64 -2.10 -11.49
CA ASP A 279 1.69 -3.15 -10.46
C ASP A 279 2.97 -3.98 -10.60
N ALA A 280 3.84 -3.95 -9.58
CA ALA A 280 5.15 -4.59 -9.63
C ALA A 280 5.06 -6.11 -9.84
N PHE A 281 4.03 -6.75 -9.27
CA PHE A 281 3.83 -8.20 -9.38
C PHE A 281 3.35 -8.60 -10.77
N LEU A 282 2.43 -7.82 -11.37
CA LEU A 282 1.98 -8.07 -12.75
C LEU A 282 3.09 -7.81 -13.77
N ALA A 283 3.99 -6.87 -13.50
CA ALA A 283 5.12 -6.58 -14.36
C ALA A 283 6.19 -7.68 -14.35
N SER A 284 6.42 -8.34 -13.22
CA SER A 284 7.30 -9.53 -13.15
C SER A 284 6.60 -10.82 -13.58
N HIS A 285 5.26 -10.86 -13.62
CA HIS A 285 4.46 -12.01 -14.03
C HIS A 285 3.58 -11.69 -15.25
N PRO A 286 4.16 -11.46 -16.45
CA PRO A 286 3.43 -11.01 -17.64
C PRO A 286 2.43 -12.03 -18.20
N SER A 287 2.47 -13.29 -17.74
CA SER A 287 1.48 -14.33 -18.04
C SER A 287 0.22 -14.23 -17.17
N LEU A 288 0.27 -13.54 -16.02
CA LEU A 288 -0.87 -13.39 -15.12
C LEU A 288 -1.85 -12.32 -15.63
N PRO A 289 -3.13 -12.65 -15.87
CA PRO A 289 -4.12 -11.63 -16.22
C PRO A 289 -4.26 -10.57 -15.12
N ALA A 290 -4.29 -9.28 -15.50
CA ALA A 290 -4.31 -8.15 -14.55
C ALA A 290 -5.48 -8.11 -13.56
N HIS A 291 -6.50 -8.94 -13.77
CA HIS A 291 -7.69 -9.06 -12.92
C HIS A 291 -7.89 -10.49 -12.36
N ALA A 292 -6.85 -11.33 -12.42
CA ALA A 292 -6.89 -12.68 -11.88
C ALA A 292 -7.10 -12.66 -10.35
N VAL A 293 -7.97 -13.57 -9.90
CA VAL A 293 -8.25 -13.85 -8.47
C VAL A 293 -8.22 -15.36 -8.18
N THR A 294 -7.93 -16.18 -9.19
CA THR A 294 -7.78 -17.63 -9.16
C THR A 294 -6.75 -18.04 -10.21
N LEU A 295 -6.12 -19.20 -10.04
CA LEU A 295 -5.28 -19.82 -11.06
C LEU A 295 -6.08 -20.91 -11.82
N PRO A 296 -5.72 -21.25 -13.07
CA PRO A 296 -6.28 -22.41 -13.75
C PRO A 296 -5.96 -23.70 -12.98
N SER A 297 -6.97 -24.55 -12.75
CA SER A 297 -6.79 -25.85 -12.09
C SER A 297 -5.84 -26.73 -12.89
N SER A 298 -4.70 -27.08 -12.29
CA SER A 298 -3.72 -28.04 -12.85
C SER A 298 -4.22 -29.49 -12.81
N SER A 299 -5.22 -29.77 -11.99
CA SER A 299 -5.90 -31.05 -11.83
C SER A 299 -7.37 -30.78 -11.51
N GLY A 300 -8.29 -31.33 -12.31
CA GLY A 300 -9.73 -31.18 -12.09
C GLY A 300 -10.14 -31.69 -10.70
N ASP A 301 -11.13 -31.02 -10.09
CA ASP A 301 -11.71 -31.29 -8.76
C ASP A 301 -10.79 -31.15 -7.51
N GLY A 302 -9.53 -30.73 -7.65
CA GLY A 302 -8.68 -30.39 -6.50
C GLY A 302 -8.98 -29.00 -5.90
N PRO A 303 -8.80 -28.78 -4.58
CA PRO A 303 -8.74 -27.43 -4.02
C PRO A 303 -7.53 -26.67 -4.61
N PRO A 304 -7.58 -25.32 -4.69
CA PRO A 304 -6.49 -24.52 -5.23
C PRO A 304 -5.19 -24.71 -4.42
N ASP A 305 -4.08 -24.93 -5.12
CA ASP A 305 -2.76 -25.07 -4.51
C ASP A 305 -2.29 -23.74 -3.89
N PRO A 306 -2.11 -23.66 -2.55
CA PRO A 306 -1.75 -22.42 -1.89
C PRO A 306 -0.30 -22.00 -2.16
N HIS A 307 0.63 -22.91 -2.48
CA HIS A 307 2.00 -22.56 -2.83
C HIS A 307 2.04 -21.86 -4.20
N ARG A 308 1.30 -22.40 -5.18
CA ARG A 308 1.11 -21.73 -6.47
C ARG A 308 0.35 -20.41 -6.32
N ALA A 309 -0.64 -20.32 -5.44
CA ALA A 309 -1.35 -19.07 -5.19
C ALA A 309 -0.46 -17.96 -4.62
N LEU A 310 0.51 -18.29 -3.76
CA LEU A 310 1.55 -17.36 -3.33
C LEU A 310 2.46 -16.94 -4.50
N ALA A 311 3.01 -17.91 -5.23
CA ALA A 311 4.04 -17.67 -6.24
C ALA A 311 3.51 -17.04 -7.55
N GLU A 312 2.37 -17.51 -8.06
CA GLU A 312 1.85 -17.12 -9.38
C GLU A 312 0.70 -16.11 -9.29
N LEU A 313 -0.10 -16.11 -8.21
CA LEU A 313 -1.25 -15.20 -8.03
C LEU A 313 -0.94 -14.04 -7.07
N GLY A 314 0.15 -14.13 -6.29
CA GLY A 314 0.59 -13.10 -5.36
C GLY A 314 -0.31 -12.99 -4.12
N VAL A 315 -0.86 -14.11 -3.65
CA VAL A 315 -1.71 -14.13 -2.44
C VAL A 315 -0.91 -13.75 -1.20
N THR A 316 -1.41 -12.76 -0.44
CA THR A 316 -0.76 -12.21 0.75
C THR A 316 -1.57 -12.43 2.03
N CYS A 317 -2.89 -12.45 1.96
CA CYS A 317 -3.80 -12.56 3.10
C CYS A 317 -4.73 -13.78 2.95
N ASP A 318 -5.24 -14.31 4.08
CA ASP A 318 -6.16 -15.45 4.17
C ASP A 318 -5.68 -16.73 3.44
N SER A 319 -4.37 -16.89 3.26
CA SER A 319 -3.77 -18.11 2.70
C SER A 319 -3.85 -19.27 3.70
N PRO A 320 -4.21 -20.50 3.28
CA PRO A 320 -4.12 -21.70 4.12
C PRO A 320 -2.72 -21.94 4.72
N LEU A 321 -1.67 -21.41 4.10
CA LEU A 321 -0.29 -21.52 4.60
C LEU A 321 -0.04 -20.61 5.81
N ASN A 322 -0.82 -19.55 6.03
CA ASN A 322 -0.66 -18.65 7.17
C ASN A 322 -1.40 -19.21 8.41
N THR A 323 -0.72 -19.34 9.56
CA THR A 323 -1.33 -19.84 10.80
C THR A 323 -2.52 -19.02 11.29
N TRP A 324 -2.54 -17.72 10.98
CA TRP A 324 -3.61 -16.83 11.40
C TRP A 324 -4.88 -16.95 10.53
N THR A 325 -4.82 -17.71 9.44
CA THR A 325 -6.00 -18.09 8.63
C THR A 325 -6.81 -19.22 9.27
N ALA A 326 -6.18 -20.06 10.10
CA ALA A 326 -6.82 -21.24 10.67
C ALA A 326 -8.09 -20.89 11.48
N GLY A 327 -9.23 -21.46 11.11
CA GLY A 327 -10.52 -21.21 11.76
C GLY A 327 -11.26 -19.94 11.30
N LYS A 328 -10.69 -19.12 10.39
CA LYS A 328 -11.43 -18.01 9.77
C LYS A 328 -12.55 -18.54 8.86
N ALA A 329 -13.71 -17.88 8.89
CA ALA A 329 -14.78 -18.11 7.92
C ALA A 329 -14.47 -17.38 6.60
N LEU A 330 -13.82 -18.07 5.67
CA LEU A 330 -13.33 -17.47 4.43
C LEU A 330 -14.43 -17.20 3.39
N ASP A 331 -14.37 -16.01 2.79
CA ASP A 331 -15.25 -15.61 1.70
C ASP A 331 -15.06 -16.46 0.42
N SER A 332 -15.97 -16.32 -0.55
CA SER A 332 -15.93 -17.08 -1.81
C SER A 332 -14.67 -16.85 -2.63
N ARG A 333 -14.13 -15.63 -2.64
CA ARG A 333 -12.94 -15.26 -3.42
C ARG A 333 -11.68 -15.84 -2.77
N ALA A 334 -11.55 -15.70 -1.45
CA ALA A 334 -10.48 -16.31 -0.68
C ALA A 334 -10.45 -17.85 -0.82
N ARG A 335 -11.62 -18.52 -0.75
CA ARG A 335 -11.69 -19.98 -0.95
C ARG A 335 -11.31 -20.42 -2.37
N ALA A 336 -11.71 -19.67 -3.39
CA ALA A 336 -11.39 -20.00 -4.78
C ALA A 336 -9.93 -19.70 -5.17
N GLY A 337 -9.31 -18.67 -4.56
CA GLY A 337 -7.94 -18.25 -4.84
C GLY A 337 -6.86 -18.83 -3.92
N ALA A 338 -7.22 -19.69 -2.96
CA ALA A 338 -6.36 -20.09 -1.83
C ALA A 338 -5.81 -18.89 -1.01
N GLY A 339 -6.64 -17.86 -0.86
CA GLY A 339 -6.37 -16.58 -0.19
C GLY A 339 -6.68 -15.39 -1.10
N LYS A 340 -6.23 -14.20 -0.69
CA LYS A 340 -6.42 -12.93 -1.41
C LYS A 340 -5.09 -12.19 -1.54
N ARG A 341 -4.91 -11.51 -2.66
CA ARG A 341 -3.87 -10.50 -2.86
C ARG A 341 -4.41 -9.15 -2.43
N LEU A 342 -3.92 -8.60 -1.31
CA LEU A 342 -4.36 -7.32 -0.73
C LEU A 342 -3.22 -6.31 -0.57
N ASP A 343 -1.98 -6.79 -0.47
CA ASP A 343 -0.78 -5.98 -0.31
C ASP A 343 -0.09 -5.77 -1.66
N TYR A 344 0.38 -4.56 -1.90
CA TYR A 344 0.89 -4.14 -3.20
C TYR A 344 2.15 -3.30 -3.12
N VAL A 345 3.00 -3.47 -4.12
CA VAL A 345 3.98 -2.46 -4.54
C VAL A 345 3.54 -1.97 -5.92
N PHE A 346 3.22 -0.68 -6.01
CA PHE A 346 3.02 0.02 -7.28
C PHE A 346 4.14 1.02 -7.51
N TRP A 347 4.40 1.36 -8.77
CA TRP A 347 5.31 2.46 -9.11
C TRP A 347 4.89 3.23 -10.35
N ARG A 348 5.45 4.42 -10.52
CA ARG A 348 5.41 5.17 -11.78
C ARG A 348 6.64 6.05 -11.96
N GLY A 349 6.92 6.36 -13.23
CA GLY A 349 7.88 7.39 -13.59
C GLY A 349 7.33 8.81 -13.39
N PRO A 350 8.21 9.82 -13.44
CA PRO A 350 7.82 11.22 -13.58
C PRO A 350 7.03 11.44 -14.88
N ASN A 351 6.26 12.53 -14.94
CA ASN A 351 5.72 13.00 -16.21
C ASN A 351 6.88 13.48 -17.11
N ASP A 352 6.77 13.26 -18.41
CA ASP A 352 7.69 13.81 -19.41
C ASP A 352 7.78 15.35 -19.23
N PRO A 353 8.98 15.95 -19.12
CA PRO A 353 9.15 17.40 -19.03
C PRO A 353 8.40 18.19 -20.10
N LEU A 354 8.23 17.62 -21.31
CA LEU A 354 7.51 18.21 -22.44
C LEU A 354 5.98 18.11 -22.32
N SER A 355 5.47 17.26 -21.42
CA SER A 355 4.04 17.01 -21.23
C SER A 355 3.33 17.97 -20.27
N ARG A 356 4.06 18.93 -19.68
CA ARG A 356 3.54 19.92 -18.71
C ARG A 356 2.44 20.80 -19.35
N PRO A 357 1.16 20.68 -18.94
CA PRO A 357 0.06 21.42 -19.56
C PRO A 357 0.07 22.92 -19.21
N PHE A 358 0.68 23.27 -18.07
CA PHE A 358 0.91 24.63 -17.63
C PHE A 358 2.38 24.83 -17.33
N GLY A 359 3.08 25.50 -18.25
CA GLY A 359 4.27 26.26 -17.87
C GLY A 359 3.82 27.35 -16.90
N LEU A 360 4.19 27.21 -15.62
CA LEU A 360 3.95 28.27 -14.65
C LEU A 360 4.68 29.51 -15.14
N MET A 361 3.93 30.60 -15.31
CA MET A 361 4.32 31.79 -16.07
C MET A 361 5.54 32.45 -15.42
N GLY A 362 6.74 32.04 -15.83
CA GLY A 362 7.98 32.75 -15.55
C GLY A 362 7.90 34.09 -16.27
N GLY A 363 7.61 35.15 -15.51
CA GLY A 363 7.21 36.42 -16.08
C GLY A 363 8.28 37.06 -16.95
N SER A 364 7.92 37.32 -18.21
CA SER A 364 8.42 38.50 -18.93
C SER A 364 7.21 39.29 -19.40
N LEU A 365 6.93 40.39 -18.69
CA LEU A 365 5.93 41.37 -19.10
C LEU A 365 6.53 42.27 -20.18
N GLY A 366 5.92 42.23 -21.38
CA GLY A 366 5.99 43.29 -22.37
C GLY A 366 7.29 43.43 -23.18
N GLY A 367 7.21 44.23 -24.25
CA GLY A 367 8.36 44.70 -25.02
C GLY A 367 8.25 44.45 -26.52
N ASP A 368 7.49 45.29 -27.23
CA ASP A 368 7.79 45.55 -28.64
C ASP A 368 9.21 46.09 -28.74
N GLY A 369 10.10 45.40 -29.45
CA GLY A 369 11.53 45.72 -29.41
C GLY A 369 12.35 44.94 -30.43
N ASN A 370 12.51 45.52 -31.62
CA ASN A 370 13.43 45.04 -32.64
C ASN A 370 14.89 45.06 -32.09
N GLY A 371 15.49 43.89 -31.87
CA GLY A 371 16.80 43.79 -31.21
C GLY A 371 17.51 42.46 -31.44
N SER A 372 18.43 42.44 -32.40
CA SER A 372 19.39 41.35 -32.58
C SER A 372 20.31 41.24 -31.34
N GLY A 373 20.15 40.19 -30.54
CA GLY A 373 20.92 39.99 -29.31
C GLY A 373 20.97 38.53 -28.87
N SER A 374 22.10 37.87 -29.13
CA SER A 374 22.36 36.52 -28.61
C SER A 374 22.56 36.58 -27.09
N LEU A 375 21.65 35.94 -26.33
CA LEU A 375 21.76 35.80 -24.88
C LEU A 375 21.54 34.35 -24.45
N SER A 376 22.64 33.68 -24.09
CA SER A 376 22.67 32.31 -23.58
C SER A 376 22.18 32.23 -22.13
N GLY A 377 20.86 32.29 -21.94
CA GLY A 377 20.20 32.14 -20.65
C GLY A 377 20.25 30.72 -20.06
N LYS A 378 21.42 30.27 -19.56
CA LYS A 378 21.54 29.05 -18.74
C LYS A 378 20.91 29.26 -17.36
N GLY A 379 19.58 29.13 -17.26
CA GLY A 379 18.94 28.78 -15.99
C GLY A 379 19.22 27.32 -15.62
N PRO A 380 19.32 26.95 -14.33
CA PRO A 380 19.63 25.59 -13.90
C PRO A 380 18.41 24.66 -14.02
N VAL A 381 17.99 24.37 -15.25
CA VAL A 381 17.23 23.16 -15.54
C VAL A 381 18.22 22.01 -15.50
N HIS A 382 18.33 21.34 -14.35
CA HIS A 382 19.16 20.13 -14.19
C HIS A 382 18.66 19.05 -15.15
N HIS A 383 19.34 18.95 -16.30
CA HIS A 383 19.04 18.05 -17.40
C HIS A 383 19.73 16.68 -17.26
N GLU A 384 20.08 16.29 -16.03
CA GLU A 384 20.58 14.94 -15.76
C GLU A 384 19.48 13.90 -16.05
N PRO A 385 19.75 12.88 -16.87
CA PRO A 385 18.81 11.78 -17.10
C PRO A 385 18.51 11.08 -15.77
N ARG A 386 17.33 11.35 -15.20
CA ARG A 386 16.85 10.63 -14.00
C ARG A 386 16.44 9.23 -14.46
N GLY A 387 17.30 8.25 -14.16
CA GLY A 387 17.20 6.90 -14.70
C GLY A 387 15.82 6.27 -14.51
N ARG A 388 15.35 5.49 -15.49
CA ARG A 388 13.98 4.98 -15.51
C ARG A 388 13.85 3.70 -14.67
N LEU A 389 12.95 3.70 -13.69
CA LEU A 389 12.60 2.50 -12.91
C LEU A 389 11.84 1.46 -13.74
N ARG A 390 12.41 0.26 -13.89
CA ARG A 390 11.76 -0.94 -14.43
C ARG A 390 11.68 -2.00 -13.33
N CYS A 391 10.48 -2.48 -12.99
CA CYS A 391 10.34 -3.66 -12.12
C CYS A 391 10.95 -4.88 -12.84
N THR A 392 11.85 -5.60 -12.18
CA THR A 392 12.47 -6.83 -12.73
C THR A 392 12.08 -8.08 -11.93
N HIS A 393 11.74 -7.93 -10.66
CA HIS A 393 11.27 -9.02 -9.82
C HIS A 393 10.29 -8.52 -8.76
N SER A 394 9.27 -9.31 -8.43
CA SER A 394 8.35 -9.05 -7.33
C SER A 394 7.80 -10.38 -6.82
N ALA A 395 7.76 -10.56 -5.49
CA ALA A 395 7.44 -11.83 -4.86
C ALA A 395 6.81 -11.67 -3.48
N VAL A 396 5.97 -12.64 -3.10
CA VAL A 396 5.43 -12.78 -1.74
C VAL A 396 6.52 -13.37 -0.83
N VAL A 397 6.76 -12.74 0.31
CA VAL A 397 7.84 -13.01 1.26
C VAL A 397 7.32 -13.03 2.71
N PHE A 398 8.14 -13.36 3.71
CA PHE A 398 7.70 -13.61 5.09
C PHE A 398 6.65 -14.74 5.20
N THR A 399 6.75 -15.74 4.31
CA THR A 399 5.84 -16.88 4.22
C THR A 399 6.21 -17.99 5.21
N GLU A 400 7.42 -17.95 5.73
CA GLU A 400 7.98 -18.89 6.69
C GLU A 400 7.45 -18.68 8.13
N ARG A 401 7.73 -19.66 9.00
CA ARG A 401 7.37 -19.63 10.42
C ARG A 401 8.47 -18.98 11.25
N LEU A 402 8.15 -18.54 12.46
CA LEU A 402 9.17 -18.05 13.39
C LEU A 402 10.12 -19.19 13.81
N THR A 403 11.43 -18.96 13.75
CA THR A 403 12.47 -19.96 14.08
C THR A 403 12.29 -20.57 15.47
N HIS A 404 11.97 -19.75 16.47
CA HIS A 404 11.77 -20.21 17.86
C HIS A 404 10.31 -20.61 18.20
N ARG A 405 9.39 -20.43 17.25
CA ARG A 405 7.95 -20.71 17.39
C ARG A 405 7.37 -21.15 16.03
N PRO A 406 7.71 -22.37 15.57
CA PRO A 406 7.31 -22.85 14.24
C PRO A 406 5.79 -23.03 14.08
N ASP A 407 5.05 -22.92 15.18
CA ASP A 407 3.59 -22.91 15.24
C ASP A 407 2.93 -21.59 14.81
N ILE A 408 3.70 -20.52 14.55
CA ILE A 408 3.17 -19.21 14.14
C ILE A 408 3.94 -18.54 12.98
N SER A 409 3.19 -17.86 12.11
CA SER A 409 3.69 -16.91 11.11
C SER A 409 3.99 -15.53 11.72
N PHE A 410 4.89 -14.78 11.07
CA PHE A 410 5.29 -13.42 11.45
C PHE A 410 4.12 -12.44 11.58
N SER A 411 3.16 -12.50 10.66
CA SER A 411 1.94 -11.68 10.65
C SER A 411 0.80 -12.47 10.00
N ASP A 412 -0.44 -11.97 10.08
CA ASP A 412 -1.61 -12.57 9.41
C ASP A 412 -1.69 -12.21 7.92
N HIS A 413 -0.85 -11.26 7.48
CA HIS A 413 -0.45 -11.03 6.09
C HIS A 413 0.97 -11.57 5.84
N PHE A 414 1.25 -11.94 4.60
CA PHE A 414 2.60 -12.10 4.06
C PHE A 414 3.08 -10.79 3.45
N GLY A 415 4.39 -10.57 3.43
CA GLY A 415 4.98 -9.36 2.83
C GLY A 415 5.04 -9.44 1.31
N VAL A 416 5.19 -8.29 0.65
CA VAL A 416 5.48 -8.21 -0.78
C VAL A 416 6.77 -7.44 -0.99
N SER A 417 7.72 -8.07 -1.65
CA SER A 417 8.98 -7.45 -2.08
C SER A 417 8.95 -7.13 -3.56
N ALA A 418 9.65 -6.07 -3.97
CA ALA A 418 9.92 -5.79 -5.37
C ALA A 418 11.34 -5.24 -5.57
N THR A 419 11.97 -5.65 -6.67
CA THR A 419 13.27 -5.16 -7.14
C THR A 419 13.06 -4.36 -8.41
N PHE A 420 13.51 -3.11 -8.41
CA PHE A 420 13.55 -2.26 -9.59
C PHE A 420 14.99 -2.14 -10.09
N THR A 421 15.18 -2.21 -11.40
CA THR A 421 16.43 -1.79 -12.07
C THR A 421 16.26 -0.35 -12.54
N ILE A 422 17.32 0.45 -12.35
CA ILE A 422 17.44 1.83 -12.80
C ILE A 422 18.14 1.81 -14.15
N LEU A 423 17.45 2.26 -15.20
CA LEU A 423 17.96 2.30 -16.57
C LEU A 423 18.52 3.70 -16.86
N ASP A 424 19.77 3.78 -17.32
CA ASP A 424 20.48 5.05 -17.49
C ASP A 424 20.00 5.83 -18.76
N ASP A 425 19.51 5.17 -19.83
CA ASP A 425 18.86 5.80 -21.01
C ASP A 425 17.91 4.81 -21.77
N PRO A 426 17.09 5.21 -22.76
CA PRO A 426 16.07 4.34 -23.38
C PRO A 426 16.63 3.32 -24.39
N SER A 427 17.93 3.34 -24.69
CA SER A 427 18.61 2.33 -25.52
C SER A 427 18.77 0.97 -24.81
N ASP A 428 18.71 0.94 -23.48
CA ASP A 428 18.89 -0.27 -22.66
C ASP A 428 17.59 -1.10 -22.53
N ASP A 429 16.64 -0.88 -23.43
CA ASP A 429 15.40 -1.65 -23.54
C ASP A 429 15.55 -2.70 -24.66
N PRO A 430 15.83 -3.99 -24.35
CA PRO A 430 16.00 -5.04 -25.36
C PRO A 430 14.70 -5.33 -26.15
N ALA A 431 13.57 -4.74 -25.74
CA ALA A 431 12.32 -4.74 -26.50
C ALA A 431 12.32 -3.75 -27.69
N ALA A 432 13.20 -2.74 -27.70
CA ALA A 432 13.28 -1.73 -28.75
C ALA A 432 14.26 -2.09 -29.89
N SER A 433 15.18 -3.04 -29.67
CA SER A 433 16.27 -3.35 -30.61
C SER A 433 15.89 -4.29 -31.78
N THR A 434 14.59 -4.48 -32.07
CA THR A 434 14.11 -5.34 -33.19
C THR A 434 13.55 -4.57 -34.39
N SER A 435 13.76 -3.26 -34.48
CA SER A 435 13.47 -2.45 -35.68
C SER A 435 14.76 -1.95 -36.35
N GLY A 436 15.47 -2.84 -37.05
CA GLY A 436 16.72 -2.56 -37.75
C GLY A 436 16.82 -3.28 -39.10
N THR A 437 16.40 -2.58 -40.16
CA THR A 437 16.73 -2.76 -41.58
C THR A 437 17.54 -4.01 -42.01
N GLY A 438 16.87 -4.95 -42.71
CA GLY A 438 17.50 -5.99 -43.51
C GLY A 438 16.88 -6.07 -44.92
N THR A 439 17.59 -5.58 -45.93
CA THR A 439 17.16 -5.63 -47.35
C THR A 439 17.68 -6.89 -48.04
N GLY A 440 16.81 -7.71 -48.64
CA GLY A 440 17.28 -8.85 -49.47
C GLY A 440 16.23 -9.87 -49.91
N SER A 441 15.51 -9.58 -51.00
CA SER A 441 14.89 -10.45 -52.03
C SER A 441 14.07 -11.74 -51.68
N PRO A 442 13.09 -12.13 -52.53
CA PRO A 442 12.09 -13.14 -52.19
C PRO A 442 12.41 -14.56 -52.68
N ALA A 443 11.88 -15.56 -51.98
CA ALA A 443 11.73 -16.94 -52.46
C ALA A 443 10.33 -17.49 -52.13
N LEU A 444 9.72 -18.19 -53.09
CA LEU A 444 8.38 -18.77 -53.00
C LEU A 444 8.38 -20.12 -52.27
N GLY A 445 7.28 -20.45 -51.57
CA GLY A 445 6.90 -21.85 -51.36
C GLY A 445 6.06 -22.19 -50.11
N GLY A 446 4.87 -22.75 -50.32
CA GLY A 446 4.30 -23.79 -49.46
C GLY A 446 3.38 -23.36 -48.31
N ALA A 447 2.10 -23.71 -48.39
CA ALA A 447 1.13 -23.57 -47.30
C ALA A 447 1.17 -24.73 -46.30
N ASN A 448 0.88 -24.49 -45.02
CA ASN A 448 -0.42 -24.89 -44.41
C ASN A 448 -0.54 -24.56 -42.90
N GLY A 449 -1.77 -24.28 -42.46
CA GLY A 449 -2.30 -24.86 -41.22
C GLY A 449 -2.26 -24.05 -39.90
N SER A 450 -3.41 -23.41 -39.59
CA SER A 450 -4.03 -23.33 -38.25
C SER A 450 -3.39 -22.49 -37.13
N GLY A 451 -4.24 -21.77 -36.37
CA GLY A 451 -3.91 -21.27 -35.02
C GLY A 451 -3.79 -19.75 -34.86
N SER A 452 -4.86 -18.98 -35.14
CA SER A 452 -4.89 -17.53 -34.85
C SER A 452 -4.95 -17.25 -33.34
N ALA A 453 -3.78 -17.25 -32.68
CA ALA A 453 -3.63 -16.78 -31.31
C ALA A 453 -3.69 -15.24 -31.30
N VAL A 454 -4.83 -14.69 -30.90
CA VAL A 454 -5.06 -13.24 -30.83
C VAL A 454 -4.16 -12.59 -29.79
N ARG A 455 -2.99 -12.10 -30.22
CA ARG A 455 -2.15 -11.17 -29.46
C ARG A 455 -2.92 -9.87 -29.20
N LYS A 456 -3.56 -9.74 -28.03
CA LYS A 456 -4.04 -8.44 -27.53
C LYS A 456 -2.82 -7.60 -27.11
N SER A 457 -2.35 -6.74 -28.01
CA SER A 457 -1.16 -5.92 -27.77
C SER A 457 -1.39 -4.84 -26.71
N THR A 458 -0.45 -4.75 -25.79
CA THR A 458 -0.37 -3.70 -24.77
C THR A 458 0.23 -2.41 -25.37
N GLY A 459 -0.55 -1.70 -26.19
CA GLY A 459 -0.33 -0.28 -26.54
C GLY A 459 0.86 0.06 -27.46
N ALA A 460 1.83 -0.84 -27.63
CA ALA A 460 2.96 -0.64 -28.53
C ALA A 460 2.49 -0.48 -29.99
N GLY A 461 2.60 0.75 -30.52
CA GLY A 461 2.23 1.11 -31.90
C GLY A 461 1.22 2.26 -32.05
N LEU A 462 0.67 2.83 -30.97
CA LEU A 462 -0.16 4.05 -31.06
C LEU A 462 0.72 5.32 -31.09
N SER A 463 0.28 6.34 -31.82
CA SER A 463 0.86 7.68 -31.70
C SER A 463 0.64 8.25 -30.29
N PRO A 464 1.50 9.14 -29.77
CA PRO A 464 1.36 9.70 -28.43
C PRO A 464 -0.01 10.35 -28.17
N LEU A 465 -0.60 10.99 -29.19
CA LEU A 465 -1.94 11.57 -29.14
C LEU A 465 -3.03 10.50 -28.99
N ASN A 466 -2.96 9.40 -29.75
CA ASN A 466 -3.94 8.32 -29.68
C ASN A 466 -3.83 7.53 -28.37
N GLN A 467 -2.61 7.34 -27.86
CA GLN A 467 -2.37 6.75 -26.55
C GLN A 467 -2.97 7.64 -25.44
N ARG A 468 -2.72 8.95 -25.46
CA ARG A 468 -3.31 9.89 -24.50
C ARG A 468 -4.84 9.91 -24.57
N LYS A 469 -5.44 9.91 -25.77
CA LYS A 469 -6.90 9.84 -25.94
C LYS A 469 -7.48 8.57 -25.33
N ARG A 470 -6.80 7.43 -25.50
CA ARG A 470 -7.18 6.13 -24.91
C ARG A 470 -7.13 6.16 -23.39
N ASP A 471 -6.07 6.74 -22.82
CA ASP A 471 -5.86 6.81 -21.38
C ASP A 471 -6.84 7.79 -20.71
N ASP A 472 -7.09 8.96 -21.32
CA ASP A 472 -8.16 9.88 -20.89
C ASP A 472 -9.55 9.20 -20.95
N SER A 473 -9.84 8.46 -22.02
CA SER A 473 -11.11 7.69 -22.17
C SER A 473 -11.27 6.60 -21.09
N ARG A 474 -10.19 5.91 -20.75
CA ARG A 474 -10.19 4.89 -19.68
C ARG A 474 -10.40 5.53 -18.32
N THR A 475 -9.69 6.63 -18.04
CA THR A 475 -9.81 7.39 -16.79
C THR A 475 -11.22 7.93 -16.61
N LEU A 476 -11.85 8.43 -17.69
CA LEU A 476 -13.25 8.84 -17.73
C LEU A 476 -14.20 7.71 -17.28
N GLN A 477 -14.02 6.50 -17.82
CA GLN A 477 -14.84 5.34 -17.45
C GLN A 477 -14.66 4.97 -15.98
N THR A 478 -13.41 4.85 -15.52
CA THR A 478 -13.08 4.52 -14.12
C THR A 478 -13.64 5.54 -13.14
N LEU A 479 -13.50 6.84 -13.42
CA LEU A 479 -14.06 7.91 -12.57
C LEU A 479 -15.59 7.97 -12.62
N SER A 480 -16.22 7.66 -13.76
CA SER A 480 -17.69 7.56 -13.84
C SER A 480 -18.21 6.42 -12.96
N SER A 481 -17.51 5.27 -12.94
CA SER A 481 -17.82 4.16 -12.02
C SER A 481 -17.58 4.54 -10.55
N ALA A 482 -16.51 5.26 -10.25
CA ALA A 482 -16.21 5.76 -8.90
C ALA A 482 -17.31 6.71 -8.39
N LEU A 483 -17.73 7.67 -9.22
CA LEU A 483 -18.80 8.61 -8.89
C LEU A 483 -20.14 7.89 -8.66
N HIS A 484 -20.44 6.84 -9.42
CA HIS A 484 -21.64 6.02 -9.21
C HIS A 484 -21.60 5.27 -7.86
N ALA A 485 -20.46 4.67 -7.50
CA ALA A 485 -20.27 4.00 -6.22
C ALA A 485 -20.42 4.98 -5.03
N LEU A 486 -19.78 6.15 -5.12
CA LEU A 486 -19.87 7.22 -4.12
C LEU A 486 -21.29 7.79 -4.00
N SER A 487 -22.00 7.97 -5.12
CA SER A 487 -23.41 8.40 -5.13
C SER A 487 -24.32 7.40 -4.42
N GLY A 488 -24.10 6.09 -4.63
CA GLY A 488 -24.80 5.03 -3.91
C GLY A 488 -24.54 5.08 -2.41
N ALA A 489 -23.29 5.29 -2.00
CA ALA A 489 -22.93 5.44 -0.59
C ALA A 489 -23.54 6.70 0.02
N ALA A 490 -23.55 7.83 -0.70
CA ALA A 490 -24.20 9.06 -0.27
C ALA A 490 -25.73 8.92 -0.15
N HIS A 491 -26.37 8.00 -0.89
CA HIS A 491 -27.76 7.65 -0.65
C HIS A 491 -27.91 6.78 0.62
N ALA A 492 -27.08 5.74 0.78
CA ALA A 492 -27.09 4.88 1.95
C ALA A 492 -26.85 5.65 3.27
N ALA A 493 -25.87 6.56 3.29
CA ALA A 493 -25.56 7.42 4.44
C ALA A 493 -26.74 8.31 4.85
N ARG A 494 -27.49 8.86 3.89
CA ARG A 494 -28.71 9.64 4.17
C ARG A 494 -29.81 8.77 4.79
N GLN A 495 -30.01 7.56 4.29
CA GLN A 495 -31.00 6.62 4.86
C GLN A 495 -30.60 6.20 6.28
N LEU A 496 -29.35 5.82 6.50
CA LEU A 496 -28.82 5.46 7.81
C LEU A 496 -28.96 6.61 8.82
N GLN A 497 -28.64 7.85 8.41
CA GLN A 497 -28.81 9.03 9.24
C GLN A 497 -30.28 9.25 9.64
N HIS A 498 -31.22 9.12 8.69
CA HIS A 498 -32.65 9.22 8.97
C HIS A 498 -33.12 8.15 9.95
N THR A 499 -32.70 6.89 9.76
CA THR A 499 -32.96 5.79 10.68
C THR A 499 -32.41 6.08 12.10
N HIS A 500 -31.21 6.64 12.22
CA HIS A 500 -30.64 7.02 13.52
C HIS A 500 -31.43 8.17 14.19
N TYR A 501 -31.92 9.15 13.43
CA TYR A 501 -32.84 10.17 13.98
C TYR A 501 -34.15 9.56 14.50
N LEU A 502 -34.75 8.60 13.77
CA LEU A 502 -35.94 7.89 14.25
C LEU A 502 -35.66 7.13 15.55
N PHE A 503 -34.52 6.42 15.65
CA PHE A 503 -34.12 5.74 16.89
C PHE A 503 -33.81 6.71 18.04
N LEU A 504 -33.26 7.90 17.77
CA LEU A 504 -33.09 8.97 18.77
C LEU A 504 -34.45 9.39 19.35
N PHE A 505 -35.42 9.74 18.51
CA PHE A 505 -36.73 10.19 18.97
C PHE A 505 -37.52 9.08 19.67
N ALA A 506 -37.43 7.84 19.19
CA ALA A 506 -38.01 6.68 19.86
C ALA A 506 -37.38 6.42 21.24
N SER A 507 -36.05 6.49 21.35
CA SER A 507 -35.34 6.31 22.63
C SER A 507 -35.66 7.43 23.63
N LEU A 508 -35.77 8.68 23.15
CA LEU A 508 -36.17 9.82 23.97
C LEU A 508 -37.62 9.67 24.47
N GLY A 509 -38.55 9.27 23.60
CA GLY A 509 -39.93 8.98 23.98
C GLY A 509 -40.05 7.84 24.99
N ALA A 510 -39.27 6.76 24.81
CA ALA A 510 -39.20 5.66 25.76
C ALA A 510 -38.61 6.08 27.11
N ALA A 511 -37.54 6.87 27.12
CA ALA A 511 -36.94 7.39 28.36
C ALA A 511 -37.92 8.28 29.13
N ILE A 512 -38.61 9.20 28.45
CA ILE A 512 -39.65 10.06 29.06
C ILE A 512 -40.78 9.20 29.63
N LEU A 513 -41.29 8.23 28.87
CA LEU A 513 -42.35 7.33 29.33
C LEU A 513 -41.93 6.53 30.57
N LEU A 514 -40.70 6.00 30.60
CA LEU A 514 -40.17 5.24 31.73
C LEU A 514 -39.98 6.11 32.98
N VAL A 515 -39.56 7.38 32.83
CA VAL A 515 -39.49 8.35 33.94
C VAL A 515 -40.88 8.68 34.46
N VAL A 516 -41.87 8.89 33.57
CA VAL A 516 -43.27 9.12 33.97
C VAL A 516 -43.84 7.91 34.70
N LEU A 517 -43.61 6.69 34.20
CA LEU A 517 -44.04 5.45 34.86
C LEU A 517 -43.37 5.28 36.23
N ALA A 518 -42.06 5.53 36.35
CA ALA A 518 -41.38 5.54 37.64
C ALA A 518 -41.99 6.56 38.62
N GLY A 519 -42.35 7.75 38.15
CA GLY A 519 -43.03 8.79 38.95
C GLY A 519 -44.46 8.45 39.37
N ILE A 520 -45.15 7.54 38.66
CA ILE A 520 -46.51 7.07 39.00
C ILE A 520 -46.47 5.92 40.02
N VAL A 521 -45.44 5.05 39.97
CA VAL A 521 -45.32 3.85 40.83
C VAL A 521 -45.45 4.10 42.35
N PRO A 522 -45.11 5.27 42.95
CA PRO A 522 -45.28 5.51 44.39
C PRO A 522 -46.53 6.32 44.80
N THR A 523 -47.59 6.46 43.99
CA THR A 523 -48.86 7.10 44.45
C THR A 523 -49.99 6.12 44.81
N ALA A 524 -49.90 4.85 44.43
CA ALA A 524 -50.96 3.83 44.66
C ALA A 524 -50.70 2.91 45.87
N GLY A 525 -49.81 3.29 46.80
CA GLY A 525 -49.13 2.35 47.70
C GLY A 525 -49.04 2.71 49.19
N GLN A 526 -49.98 3.47 49.76
CA GLN A 526 -50.06 3.67 51.22
C GLN A 526 -50.64 2.42 51.94
N GLY A 527 -49.95 1.29 51.81
CA GLY A 527 -50.34 -0.01 52.37
C GLY A 527 -49.11 -0.87 52.72
N ARG A 528 -49.00 -1.29 53.98
CA ARG A 528 -47.78 -1.79 54.65
C ARG A 528 -47.15 -3.11 54.13
N THR A 529 -47.56 -3.64 52.98
CA THR A 529 -47.11 -4.96 52.47
C THR A 529 -46.62 -4.99 51.01
N GLY A 530 -46.78 -3.92 50.21
CA GLY A 530 -46.36 -3.89 48.78
C GLY A 530 -44.90 -3.50 48.50
N SER A 531 -44.17 -3.07 49.53
CA SER A 531 -42.97 -2.21 49.41
C SER A 531 -41.82 -2.75 48.55
N ALA A 532 -41.43 -4.03 48.70
CA ALA A 532 -40.23 -4.56 48.06
C ALA A 532 -40.39 -4.74 46.53
N ILE A 533 -41.54 -5.25 46.09
CA ILE A 533 -41.83 -5.47 44.66
C ILE A 533 -41.99 -4.12 43.95
N GLN A 534 -42.70 -3.16 44.57
CA GLN A 534 -42.85 -1.81 44.02
C GLN A 534 -41.52 -1.07 43.92
N GLY A 535 -40.64 -1.18 44.93
CA GLY A 535 -39.28 -0.65 44.88
C GLY A 535 -38.44 -1.27 43.76
N GLY A 536 -38.56 -2.58 43.55
CA GLY A 536 -37.91 -3.28 42.44
C GLY A 536 -38.38 -2.81 41.05
N VAL A 537 -39.69 -2.61 40.88
CA VAL A 537 -40.27 -2.08 39.63
C VAL A 537 -39.83 -0.64 39.36
N HIS A 538 -39.82 0.21 40.38
CA HIS A 538 -39.28 1.57 40.26
C HIS A 538 -37.80 1.56 39.85
N ALA A 539 -36.96 0.77 40.53
CA ALA A 539 -35.55 0.65 40.19
C ALA A 539 -35.34 0.13 38.75
N LEU A 540 -36.14 -0.84 38.30
CA LEU A 540 -36.12 -1.32 36.92
C LEU A 540 -36.46 -0.21 35.92
N PHE A 541 -37.51 0.57 36.15
CA PHE A 541 -37.86 1.69 35.25
C PHE A 541 -36.78 2.77 35.21
N VAL A 542 -36.13 3.09 36.33
CA VAL A 542 -34.98 4.03 36.35
C VAL A 542 -33.80 3.47 35.55
N VAL A 543 -33.43 2.20 35.73
CA VAL A 543 -32.33 1.56 34.97
C VAL A 543 -32.64 1.54 33.47
N LEU A 544 -33.88 1.20 33.08
CA LEU A 544 -34.32 1.22 31.69
C LEU A 544 -34.36 2.64 31.10
N ALA A 545 -34.77 3.65 31.88
CA ALA A 545 -34.76 5.05 31.45
C ALA A 545 -33.33 5.55 31.21
N VAL A 546 -32.38 5.20 32.09
CA VAL A 546 -30.95 5.50 31.91
C VAL A 546 -30.40 4.80 30.67
N ALA A 547 -30.71 3.51 30.47
CA ALA A 547 -30.29 2.77 29.28
C ALA A 547 -30.86 3.37 27.97
N ALA A 548 -32.14 3.76 27.96
CA ALA A 548 -32.78 4.46 26.85
C ALA A 548 -32.15 5.85 26.61
N GLY A 549 -31.76 6.56 27.67
CA GLY A 549 -30.99 7.80 27.59
C GLY A 549 -29.65 7.60 26.90
N PHE A 550 -28.84 6.62 27.32
CA PHE A 550 -27.56 6.30 26.68
C PHE A 550 -27.72 5.86 25.21
N ALA A 551 -28.75 5.07 24.90
CA ALA A 551 -29.09 4.72 23.53
C ALA A 551 -29.43 5.97 22.69
N GLY A 552 -30.27 6.85 23.23
CA GLY A 552 -30.60 8.15 22.62
C GLY A 552 -29.36 9.01 22.36
N THR A 553 -28.49 9.22 23.36
CA THR A 553 -27.24 9.98 23.19
C THR A 553 -26.32 9.37 22.12
N THR A 554 -26.24 8.04 22.05
CA THR A 554 -25.47 7.32 21.02
C THR A 554 -26.06 7.56 19.62
N MET A 555 -27.39 7.52 19.49
CA MET A 555 -28.07 7.84 18.23
C MET A 555 -27.91 9.31 17.84
N LEU A 556 -27.96 10.25 18.80
CA LEU A 556 -27.68 11.67 18.54
C LEU A 556 -26.28 11.88 17.97
N TYR A 557 -25.26 11.27 18.59
CA TYR A 557 -23.89 11.33 18.10
C TYR A 557 -23.78 10.74 16.69
N SER A 558 -24.35 9.56 16.45
CA SER A 558 -24.25 8.89 15.14
C SER A 558 -25.08 9.58 14.04
N ALA A 559 -26.25 10.14 14.36
CA ALA A 559 -27.11 10.84 13.40
C ALA A 559 -26.57 12.23 13.07
N PHE A 560 -26.18 13.01 14.09
CA PHE A 560 -25.72 14.37 13.88
C PHE A 560 -24.24 14.40 13.46
N ILE A 561 -23.32 14.00 14.34
CA ILE A 561 -21.88 14.14 14.11
C ILE A 561 -21.42 13.17 13.02
N GLY A 562 -21.72 11.87 13.17
CA GLY A 562 -21.35 10.86 12.19
C GLY A 562 -21.99 11.09 10.83
N GLY A 563 -23.32 11.23 10.79
CA GLY A 563 -24.07 11.40 9.56
C GLY A 563 -23.78 12.70 8.80
N GLU A 564 -23.52 13.83 9.47
CA GLU A 564 -23.10 15.05 8.77
C GLU A 564 -21.67 14.94 8.24
N TRP A 565 -20.75 14.36 9.02
CA TRP A 565 -19.37 14.13 8.57
C TRP A 565 -19.33 13.25 7.31
N GLU A 566 -19.98 12.08 7.34
CA GLU A 566 -19.94 11.11 6.23
C GLU A 566 -20.51 11.72 4.94
N LYS A 567 -21.69 12.37 5.02
CA LYS A 567 -22.31 13.05 3.86
C LYS A 567 -21.45 14.18 3.30
N ARG A 568 -20.78 14.96 4.15
CA ARG A 568 -19.92 16.08 3.71
C ARG A 568 -18.64 15.56 3.07
N SER A 569 -17.98 14.59 3.70
CA SER A 569 -16.79 13.93 3.15
C SER A 569 -17.07 13.27 1.79
N LEU A 570 -18.19 12.53 1.66
CA LEU A 570 -18.63 11.97 0.37
C LEU A 570 -18.87 13.06 -0.67
N ARG A 571 -19.56 14.15 -0.32
CA ARG A 571 -19.81 15.28 -1.23
C ARG A 571 -18.50 15.91 -1.72
N THR A 572 -17.56 16.23 -0.83
CA THR A 572 -16.28 16.84 -1.20
C THR A 572 -15.46 15.97 -2.16
N ILE A 573 -15.45 14.64 -1.96
CA ILE A 573 -14.79 13.71 -2.89
C ILE A 573 -15.54 13.64 -4.24
N MET A 574 -16.88 13.61 -4.22
CA MET A 574 -17.70 13.59 -5.44
C MET A 574 -17.51 14.86 -6.28
N GLU A 575 -17.59 16.05 -5.68
CA GLU A 575 -17.36 17.34 -6.35
C GLU A 575 -15.96 17.42 -6.98
N SER A 576 -14.94 16.87 -6.29
CA SER A 576 -13.56 16.78 -6.81
C SER A 576 -13.44 15.84 -8.03
N ILE A 577 -14.13 14.70 -8.01
CA ILE A 577 -14.17 13.74 -9.13
C ILE A 577 -14.98 14.29 -10.31
N GLU A 578 -16.09 14.98 -10.06
CA GLU A 578 -16.93 15.63 -11.07
C GLU A 578 -16.16 16.71 -11.83
N LEU A 579 -15.34 17.51 -11.13
CA LEU A 579 -14.45 18.49 -11.74
C LEU A 579 -13.41 17.83 -12.66
N GLU A 580 -12.72 16.78 -12.21
CA GLU A 580 -11.76 16.03 -13.06
C GLU A 580 -12.45 15.39 -14.27
N LEU A 581 -13.64 14.80 -14.09
CA LEU A 581 -14.45 14.28 -15.20
C LEU A 581 -14.79 15.37 -16.23
N GLY A 582 -15.09 16.59 -15.79
CA GLY A 582 -15.28 17.75 -16.66
C GLY A 582 -14.02 18.08 -17.47
N LEU A 583 -12.87 18.15 -16.81
CA LEU A 583 -11.58 18.41 -17.44
C LEU A 583 -11.18 17.32 -18.45
N ILE A 584 -11.40 16.03 -18.13
CA ILE A 584 -11.14 14.92 -19.06
C ILE A 584 -12.05 15.01 -20.29
N LYS A 585 -13.36 15.27 -20.12
CA LYS A 585 -14.29 15.45 -21.24
C LYS A 585 -13.86 16.59 -22.16
N GLN A 586 -13.43 17.71 -21.59
CA GLN A 586 -12.90 18.83 -22.37
C GLN A 586 -11.67 18.42 -23.19
N ARG A 587 -10.68 17.74 -22.58
CA ARG A 587 -9.49 17.25 -23.31
C ARG A 587 -9.84 16.30 -24.45
N LEU A 588 -10.82 15.42 -24.26
CA LEU A 588 -11.29 14.49 -25.30
C LEU A 588 -11.97 15.24 -26.46
N ASN A 589 -12.86 16.19 -26.16
CA ASN A 589 -13.51 17.04 -27.16
C ASN A 589 -12.48 17.87 -27.95
N ASP A 590 -11.50 18.47 -27.26
CA ASP A 590 -10.43 19.26 -27.88
C ASP A 590 -9.51 18.41 -28.78
N ALA A 591 -9.33 17.13 -28.45
CA ALA A 591 -8.60 16.18 -29.29
C ALA A 591 -9.41 15.78 -30.53
N GLU A 592 -10.72 15.61 -30.39
CA GLU A 592 -11.61 15.30 -31.51
C GLU A 592 -11.74 16.46 -32.50
N ALA A 593 -11.89 17.69 -32.01
CA ALA A 593 -11.92 18.90 -32.84
C ALA A 593 -10.65 19.06 -33.69
N ARG A 594 -9.47 18.70 -33.15
CA ARG A 594 -8.19 18.72 -33.89
C ARG A 594 -8.05 17.60 -34.92
N SER A 595 -8.82 16.53 -34.80
CA SER A 595 -8.84 15.39 -35.74
C SER A 595 -9.90 15.49 -36.83
N GLY A 596 -10.74 16.53 -36.81
CA GLY A 596 -11.78 16.77 -37.81
C GLY A 596 -11.26 17.31 -39.15
N PRO A 597 -12.04 17.21 -40.23
CA PRO A 597 -11.61 17.57 -41.60
C PRO A 597 -11.30 19.06 -41.83
N SER A 598 -11.56 19.93 -40.85
CA SER A 598 -11.13 21.34 -40.86
C SER A 598 -9.65 21.53 -40.49
N GLY A 599 -8.99 20.53 -39.90
CA GLY A 599 -7.59 20.61 -39.47
C GLY A 599 -6.58 20.56 -40.63
N GLU A 600 -6.81 19.71 -41.63
CA GLU A 600 -5.87 19.55 -42.77
C GLU A 600 -5.92 20.73 -43.75
N ALA A 601 -7.06 21.40 -43.88
CA ALA A 601 -7.21 22.58 -44.76
C ALA A 601 -6.44 23.82 -44.25
N GLY A 602 -6.14 23.90 -42.96
CA GLY A 602 -5.49 25.07 -42.34
C GLY A 602 -3.98 25.15 -42.58
N ALA A 603 -3.31 24.05 -42.91
CA ALA A 603 -1.85 23.97 -42.99
C ALA A 603 -1.26 24.37 -44.36
N LEU A 604 -2.09 24.48 -45.40
CA LEU A 604 -1.65 24.75 -46.79
C LEU A 604 -1.97 26.17 -47.30
N SER A 605 -2.51 27.05 -46.46
CA SER A 605 -3.00 28.39 -46.86
C SER A 605 -2.19 29.58 -46.29
N ARG A 606 -0.99 29.35 -45.74
CA ARG A 606 -0.11 30.41 -45.22
C ARG A 606 1.29 30.40 -45.84
N SER A 607 1.35 30.58 -47.16
CA SER A 607 2.61 30.75 -47.91
C SER A 607 2.51 31.71 -49.11
N ALA A 608 1.50 32.58 -49.15
CA ALA A 608 1.43 33.70 -50.09
C ALA A 608 1.73 35.01 -49.33
N GLY A 609 2.93 35.56 -49.53
CA GLY A 609 3.26 36.93 -49.12
C GLY A 609 2.65 37.96 -50.08
N PRO A 610 2.57 39.24 -49.69
CA PRO A 610 2.12 40.29 -50.59
C PRO A 610 3.25 40.67 -51.58
N GLU A 611 2.97 40.62 -52.89
CA GLU A 611 3.76 41.40 -53.86
C GLU A 611 3.14 42.79 -54.02
N GLU A 612 3.96 43.82 -53.77
CA GLU A 612 3.70 45.16 -54.28
C GLU A 612 4.21 45.27 -55.73
N SER A 613 3.34 45.66 -56.67
CA SER A 613 3.78 46.52 -57.78
C SER A 613 2.61 47.22 -58.49
N LEU A 614 2.56 48.55 -58.33
CA LEU A 614 2.34 49.54 -59.40
C LEU A 614 1.30 49.24 -60.49
N ILE A 615 0.12 49.89 -60.41
CA ILE A 615 -0.27 51.09 -61.19
C ILE A 615 -1.61 51.63 -60.67
#